data_AF-A0A377MAN6-F1
#
_entry.id   AF-A0A377MAN6-F1
#
_cell.length_a   1.000
_cell.length_b   1.000
_cell.length_c   1.000
_cell.angle_alpha   90.00
_cell.angle_beta   90.00
_cell.angle_gamma   90.00
#
_symmetry.space_group_name_H-M   'P 1'
#
loop_
_entity.id
_entity.type
_entity.pdbx_description
1 polymer ?
#
loop_
_entity_poly.entity_id
_entity_poly.type
_entity_poly.pdbx_seq_one_letter_code
_entity_poly.pdbx_strand_id
1 'polypeptide(L)'
;MKVIKNRHQACPVCGGSDRFRFDDKEGRGTWFCNQCGAGDGLKLVEKVFGVTASEAAGKVNAVTGNLPPVAPEVIAAAEAETDADRKAAAALAVRLMEKTRTASGNAYLTRKGFPGHECVMLTATHKTGGVTFRAGDVVVRCMTIPACWLTFSLSILRGSNAP
;
A
#
# COMPACT_ATOMS: atom_id res chain seq x y z
N MET A 1 4.29 -22.45 -26.69
CA MET A 1 3.03 -21.73 -26.45
C MET A 1 3.22 -20.29 -26.89
N LYS A 2 2.55 -19.84 -27.96
CA LYS A 2 2.66 -18.46 -28.46
C LYS A 2 1.57 -17.62 -27.81
N VAL A 3 1.94 -16.81 -26.82
CA VAL A 3 1.02 -15.89 -26.13
C VAL A 3 0.77 -14.69 -27.04
N ILE A 4 -0.48 -14.44 -27.43
CA ILE A 4 -0.84 -13.32 -28.29
C ILE A 4 -1.33 -12.16 -27.42
N LYS A 5 -0.76 -10.97 -27.62
CA LYS A 5 -1.16 -9.75 -26.89
C LYS A 5 -2.64 -9.45 -27.11
N ASN A 6 -3.34 -9.04 -26.05
CA ASN A 6 -4.76 -8.68 -26.04
C ASN A 6 -5.73 -9.72 -26.63
N ARG A 7 -5.33 -11.00 -26.70
CA ARG A 7 -6.24 -12.09 -27.07
C ARG A 7 -6.58 -12.97 -25.88
N HIS A 8 -7.82 -13.42 -25.90
CA HIS A 8 -8.34 -14.48 -25.04
C HIS A 8 -7.62 -15.78 -25.33
N GLN A 9 -7.11 -16.41 -24.28
CA GLN A 9 -6.37 -17.67 -24.37
C GLN A 9 -6.51 -18.44 -23.07
N ALA A 10 -5.99 -19.66 -23.10
CA ALA A 10 -6.06 -20.55 -21.96
C ALA A 10 -5.27 -20.00 -20.77
N CYS A 11 -5.84 -20.08 -19.57
CA CYS A 11 -5.17 -19.59 -18.37
C CYS A 11 -4.16 -20.62 -17.87
N PRO A 12 -2.87 -20.28 -17.75
CA PRO A 12 -1.86 -21.21 -17.25
C PRO A 12 -2.01 -21.51 -15.74
N VAL A 13 -2.77 -20.69 -15.00
CA VAL A 13 -3.01 -20.87 -13.56
C VAL A 13 -4.21 -21.79 -13.29
N CYS A 14 -5.35 -21.55 -13.94
CA CYS A 14 -6.58 -22.30 -13.67
C CYS A 14 -7.02 -23.25 -14.80
N GLY A 15 -6.27 -23.34 -15.90
CA GLY A 15 -6.58 -24.24 -17.01
C GLY A 15 -7.84 -23.90 -17.81
N GLY A 16 -8.45 -22.71 -17.63
CA GLY A 16 -9.58 -22.27 -18.48
C GLY A 16 -9.17 -22.08 -19.94
N SER A 17 -10.13 -22.01 -20.86
CA SER A 17 -9.87 -21.95 -22.32
C SER A 17 -9.71 -20.54 -22.92
N ASP A 18 -10.37 -19.52 -22.36
CA ASP A 18 -10.45 -18.17 -22.96
C ASP A 18 -10.30 -17.00 -21.97
N ARG A 19 -10.12 -17.28 -20.68
CA ARG A 19 -10.25 -16.27 -19.61
C ARG A 19 -9.00 -15.42 -19.40
N PHE A 20 -7.84 -15.86 -19.90
CA PHE A 20 -6.57 -15.18 -19.73
C PHE A 20 -6.30 -14.21 -20.88
N ARG A 21 -5.75 -13.05 -20.56
CA ARG A 21 -5.34 -12.01 -21.49
C ARG A 21 -4.00 -11.45 -21.03
N PHE A 22 -3.04 -11.41 -21.94
CA PHE A 22 -1.80 -10.68 -21.75
C PHE A 22 -2.03 -9.27 -22.29
N ASP A 23 -2.28 -8.31 -21.41
CA ASP A 23 -2.70 -6.95 -21.77
C ASP A 23 -1.50 -6.00 -21.93
N ASP A 24 -0.34 -6.35 -21.38
CA ASP A 24 0.93 -5.62 -21.54
C ASP A 24 0.76 -4.10 -21.37
N LYS A 25 -0.05 -3.71 -20.38
CA LYS A 25 -0.35 -2.30 -20.14
C LYS A 25 0.96 -1.58 -19.83
N GLU A 26 1.19 -0.50 -20.56
CA GLU A 26 2.37 0.36 -20.40
C GLU A 26 3.71 -0.38 -20.64
N GLY A 27 3.69 -1.52 -21.35
CA GLY A 27 4.90 -2.32 -21.59
C GLY A 27 5.45 -3.02 -20.35
N ARG A 28 4.65 -3.12 -19.28
CA ARG A 28 5.05 -3.75 -18.01
C ARG A 28 4.88 -5.26 -17.99
N GLY A 29 4.40 -5.87 -19.08
CA GLY A 29 4.13 -7.30 -19.14
C GLY A 29 3.00 -7.75 -18.21
N THR A 30 1.97 -6.91 -18.03
CA THR A 30 0.81 -7.24 -17.20
C THR A 30 -0.09 -8.29 -17.85
N TRP A 31 -0.86 -8.98 -17.02
CA TRP A 31 -1.85 -9.95 -17.44
C TRP A 31 -3.11 -9.87 -16.59
N PHE A 32 -4.19 -10.42 -17.14
CA PHE A 32 -5.48 -10.51 -16.49
C PHE A 32 -6.14 -11.85 -16.76
N CYS A 33 -6.72 -12.44 -15.72
CA CYS A 33 -7.62 -13.57 -15.81
C CYS A 33 -8.91 -13.26 -15.05
N ASN A 34 -10.06 -13.51 -15.67
CA ASN A 34 -11.37 -13.27 -15.06
C ASN A 34 -11.59 -14.03 -13.73
N GLN A 35 -10.86 -15.12 -13.48
CA GLN A 35 -10.98 -15.90 -12.23
C GLN A 35 -9.75 -15.80 -11.31
N CYS A 36 -8.54 -15.74 -11.87
CA CYS A 36 -7.31 -15.70 -11.07
C CYS A 36 -6.89 -14.27 -10.66
N GLY A 37 -7.54 -13.25 -11.22
CA GLY A 37 -7.22 -11.84 -11.01
C GLY A 37 -6.20 -11.29 -12.01
N ALA A 38 -5.65 -10.12 -11.69
CA ALA A 38 -4.62 -9.43 -12.46
C ALA A 38 -3.24 -9.54 -11.79
N GLY A 39 -2.17 -9.32 -12.55
CA GLY A 39 -0.81 -9.23 -12.03
C GLY A 39 0.21 -8.80 -13.07
N ASP A 40 1.47 -8.73 -12.63
CA ASP A 40 2.64 -8.59 -13.51
C ASP A 40 3.18 -9.97 -13.93
N GLY A 41 4.18 -9.98 -14.82
CA GLY A 41 4.80 -11.20 -15.32
C GLY A 41 5.40 -12.09 -14.23
N LEU A 42 5.95 -11.51 -13.15
CA LEU A 42 6.56 -12.29 -12.05
C LEU A 42 5.47 -12.93 -11.16
N LYS A 43 4.41 -12.18 -10.87
CA LYS A 43 3.19 -12.65 -10.18
C LYS A 43 2.56 -13.84 -10.89
N LEU A 44 2.64 -13.89 -12.22
CA LEU A 44 2.16 -15.03 -12.99
C LEU A 44 2.97 -16.29 -12.68
N VAL A 45 4.30 -16.17 -12.66
CA VAL A 45 5.23 -17.29 -12.38
C VAL A 45 5.02 -17.79 -10.95
N GLU A 46 4.90 -16.89 -9.97
CA GLU A 46 4.53 -17.26 -8.59
C GLU A 46 3.26 -18.12 -8.56
N LYS A 47 2.21 -17.69 -9.25
CA LYS A 47 0.92 -18.39 -9.25
C LYS A 47 0.92 -19.71 -10.01
N VAL A 48 1.64 -19.79 -11.14
CA VAL A 48 1.70 -21.02 -11.95
C VAL A 48 2.49 -22.10 -11.24
N PHE A 49 3.60 -21.74 -10.57
CA PHE A 49 4.47 -22.70 -9.91
C PHE A 49 4.22 -22.84 -8.39
N GLY A 50 3.40 -21.97 -7.79
CA GLY A 50 3.14 -21.98 -6.35
C GLY A 50 4.37 -21.62 -5.51
N VAL A 51 5.26 -20.77 -6.04
CA VAL A 51 6.56 -20.43 -5.42
C VAL A 51 6.62 -18.98 -4.97
N THR A 52 7.62 -18.65 -4.18
CA THR A 52 7.90 -17.27 -3.75
C THR A 52 8.46 -16.42 -4.89
N ALA A 53 8.44 -15.09 -4.71
CA ALA A 53 8.99 -14.13 -5.68
C ALA A 53 10.45 -14.41 -6.05
N SER A 54 11.27 -14.78 -5.06
CA SER A 54 12.70 -15.08 -5.25
C SER A 54 12.92 -16.33 -6.09
N GLU A 55 12.16 -17.38 -5.80
CA GLU A 55 12.21 -18.64 -6.57
C GLU A 55 11.65 -18.45 -8.00
N ALA A 56 10.60 -17.65 -8.14
CA ALA A 56 10.06 -17.25 -9.45
C ALA A 56 11.12 -16.50 -10.26
N ALA A 57 11.83 -15.54 -9.65
CA ALA A 57 12.91 -14.81 -10.31
C ALA A 57 14.04 -15.74 -10.76
N GLY A 58 14.42 -16.72 -9.93
CA GLY A 58 15.40 -17.75 -10.30
C GLY A 58 14.96 -18.59 -11.51
N LYS A 59 13.68 -19.00 -11.55
CA LYS A 59 13.11 -19.72 -12.70
C LYS A 59 13.09 -18.87 -13.96
N VAL A 60 12.73 -17.58 -13.86
CA VAL A 60 12.76 -16.65 -15.00
C VAL A 60 14.20 -16.50 -15.50
N ASN A 61 15.16 -16.27 -14.60
CA ASN A 61 16.57 -16.08 -14.95
C ASN A 61 17.18 -17.28 -15.70
N ALA A 62 16.77 -18.50 -15.35
CA ALA A 62 17.18 -19.72 -16.05
C ALA A 62 16.69 -19.76 -17.51
N VAL A 63 15.57 -19.09 -17.83
CA VAL A 63 14.96 -19.08 -19.16
C VAL A 63 15.39 -17.88 -19.99
N THR A 64 15.54 -16.70 -19.38
CA THR A 64 16.02 -15.48 -20.07
C THR A 64 17.53 -15.43 -20.26
N GLY A 65 18.28 -16.37 -19.67
CA GLY A 65 19.71 -16.53 -19.92
C GLY A 65 20.53 -15.38 -19.33
N ASN A 66 20.55 -15.27 -18.00
CA ASN A 66 21.39 -14.31 -17.26
C ASN A 66 21.37 -12.91 -17.90
N LEU A 67 20.18 -12.30 -17.93
CA LEU A 67 20.07 -10.89 -18.27
C LEU A 67 21.08 -10.11 -17.41
N PRO A 68 21.84 -9.18 -17.99
CA PRO A 68 22.78 -8.37 -17.21
C PRO A 68 21.98 -7.75 -16.05
N PRO A 69 22.52 -7.80 -14.82
CA PRO A 69 21.85 -7.24 -13.68
C PRO A 69 21.45 -5.80 -14.01
N VAL A 70 20.22 -5.43 -13.66
CA VAL A 70 19.77 -4.04 -13.74
C VAL A 70 20.86 -3.19 -13.08
N ALA A 71 21.30 -2.14 -13.79
CA ALA A 71 22.40 -1.31 -13.33
C ALA A 71 22.18 -0.93 -11.86
N PRO A 72 23.19 -1.08 -10.98
CA PRO A 72 23.05 -0.79 -9.55
C PRO A 72 22.47 0.59 -9.26
N GLU A 73 22.68 1.54 -10.18
CA GLU A 73 22.13 2.90 -10.15
C GLU A 73 20.60 2.93 -10.16
N VAL A 74 19.95 2.03 -10.90
CA VAL A 74 18.48 1.95 -10.99
C VAL A 74 17.89 1.31 -9.74
N ILE A 75 18.58 0.32 -9.17
CA ILE A 75 18.20 -0.33 -7.90
C ILE A 75 18.35 0.67 -6.74
N ALA A 76 19.50 1.34 -6.68
CA ALA A 76 19.78 2.35 -5.66
C ALA A 76 18.83 3.55 -5.74
N ALA A 77 18.46 4.00 -6.95
CA ALA A 77 17.47 5.06 -7.12
C ALA A 77 16.10 4.66 -6.56
N ALA A 78 15.62 3.45 -6.90
CA ALA A 78 14.33 2.95 -6.41
C ALA A 78 14.33 2.70 -4.88
N GLU A 79 15.45 2.27 -4.30
CA GLU A 79 15.56 2.04 -2.85
C GLU A 79 15.76 3.34 -2.05
N ALA A 80 16.59 4.26 -2.54
CA ALA A 80 16.88 5.54 -1.88
C ALA A 80 15.65 6.47 -1.85
N GLU A 81 14.84 6.45 -2.90
CA GLU A 81 13.55 7.17 -2.95
C GLU A 81 12.63 6.69 -1.82
N THR A 82 12.71 5.42 -1.37
CA THR A 82 11.85 4.88 -0.30
C THR A 82 12.36 5.06 1.13
N ASP A 83 13.67 5.25 1.36
CA ASP A 83 14.21 5.44 2.72
C ASP A 83 14.18 6.90 3.15
N ALA A 84 14.55 7.81 2.25
CA ALA A 84 14.48 9.25 2.50
C ALA A 84 13.03 9.70 2.78
N ASP A 85 12.08 9.22 1.98
CA ASP A 85 10.65 9.52 2.16
C ASP A 85 10.10 8.94 3.47
N ARG A 86 10.53 7.74 3.85
CA ARG A 86 10.15 7.12 5.13
C ARG A 86 10.69 7.89 6.32
N LYS A 87 11.93 8.34 6.26
CA LYS A 87 12.55 9.16 7.30
C LYS A 87 11.89 10.54 7.40
N ALA A 88 11.56 11.15 6.26
CA ALA A 88 10.83 12.41 6.21
C ALA A 88 9.41 12.27 6.79
N ALA A 89 8.69 11.20 6.45
CA ALA A 89 7.37 10.89 6.99
C ALA A 89 7.42 10.63 8.51
N ALA A 90 8.43 9.88 8.99
CA ALA A 90 8.63 9.64 10.41
C ALA A 90 8.92 10.95 11.18
N ALA A 91 9.80 11.80 10.65
CA ALA A 91 10.09 13.11 11.25
C ALA A 91 8.85 14.03 11.26
N LEU A 92 8.02 13.98 10.23
CA LEU A 92 6.74 14.70 10.21
C LEU A 92 5.79 14.16 11.28
N ALA A 93 5.68 12.84 11.43
CA ALA A 93 4.85 12.23 12.48
C ALA A 93 5.29 12.64 13.90
N VAL A 94 6.60 12.68 14.17
CA VAL A 94 7.15 13.14 15.45
C VAL A 94 6.75 14.59 15.73
N ARG A 95 6.93 15.50 14.76
CA ARG A 95 6.53 16.91 14.90
C ARG A 95 5.02 17.10 15.10
N LEU A 96 4.20 16.22 14.54
CA LEU A 96 2.76 16.23 14.79
C LEU A 96 2.43 15.80 16.22
N MET A 97 3.16 14.82 16.76
CA MET A 97 2.97 14.35 18.14
C MET A 97 3.35 15.40 19.19
N GLU A 98 4.25 16.34 18.89
CA GLU A 98 4.55 17.48 19.78
C GLU A 98 3.32 18.36 20.05
N LYS A 99 2.35 18.38 19.12
CA LYS A 99 1.08 19.12 19.27
C LYS A 99 -0.03 18.25 19.87
N THR A 100 0.34 17.19 20.59
CA THR A 100 -0.61 16.28 21.21
C THR A 100 -0.38 16.13 22.71
N ARG A 101 -1.43 15.74 23.42
CA ARG A 101 -1.37 15.34 24.83
C ARG A 101 -2.21 14.09 25.04
N THR A 102 -1.78 13.23 25.96
CA THR A 102 -2.62 12.14 26.45
C THR A 102 -3.60 12.69 27.49
N ALA A 103 -4.88 12.37 27.35
CA ALA A 103 -5.88 12.63 28.38
C ALA A 103 -7.12 11.74 28.18
N SER A 104 -7.91 11.62 29.24
CA SER A 104 -9.22 10.97 29.25
C SER A 104 -10.36 12.00 29.12
N GLY A 105 -11.60 11.53 28.98
CA GLY A 105 -12.78 12.42 28.91
C GLY A 105 -12.98 13.13 27.58
N ASN A 106 -12.41 12.62 26.47
CA ASN A 106 -12.63 13.20 25.15
C ASN A 106 -14.12 13.20 24.77
N ALA A 107 -14.63 14.32 24.26
CA ALA A 107 -16.06 14.48 23.95
C ALA A 107 -16.61 13.43 22.96
N TYR A 108 -15.81 13.01 21.96
CA TYR A 108 -16.21 11.97 21.03
C TYR A 108 -16.27 10.59 21.71
N LEU A 109 -15.21 10.20 22.44
CA LEU A 109 -15.15 8.90 23.12
C LEU A 109 -16.20 8.79 24.23
N THR A 110 -16.43 9.86 24.98
CA THR A 110 -17.51 9.95 25.98
C THR A 110 -18.87 9.68 25.32
N ARG A 111 -19.18 10.31 24.17
CA ARG A 111 -20.41 10.02 23.42
C ARG A 111 -20.49 8.60 22.87
N LYS A 112 -19.35 7.94 22.66
CA LYS A 112 -19.28 6.53 22.24
C LYS A 112 -19.31 5.55 23.41
N GLY A 113 -19.45 6.01 24.65
CA GLY A 113 -19.53 5.17 25.85
C GLY A 113 -18.18 4.88 26.50
N PHE A 114 -17.13 5.60 26.14
CA PHE A 114 -15.76 5.41 26.63
C PHE A 114 -15.22 6.66 27.38
N PRO A 115 -15.87 7.14 28.45
CA PRO A 115 -15.48 8.39 29.13
C PRO A 115 -14.12 8.31 29.83
N GLY A 116 -13.75 7.13 30.35
CA GLY A 116 -12.48 6.91 31.06
C GLY A 116 -11.32 6.50 30.16
N HIS A 117 -11.54 6.33 28.86
CA HIS A 117 -10.50 5.84 27.97
C HIS A 117 -9.46 6.93 27.69
N GLU A 118 -8.20 6.62 27.97
CA GLU A 118 -7.09 7.50 27.62
C GLU A 118 -6.91 7.54 26.10
N CYS A 119 -6.73 8.75 25.58
CA CYS A 119 -6.51 8.95 24.16
C CYS A 119 -5.52 10.10 23.95
N VAL A 120 -4.90 10.10 22.77
CA VAL A 120 -4.05 11.20 22.33
C VAL A 120 -4.93 12.25 21.68
N MET A 121 -4.84 13.51 22.14
CA MET A 121 -5.64 14.63 21.63
C MET A 121 -4.74 15.77 21.16
N LEU A 122 -5.16 16.46 20.10
CA LEU A 122 -4.49 17.68 19.65
C LEU A 122 -4.60 18.79 20.71
N THR A 123 -3.50 19.50 20.94
CA THR A 123 -3.46 20.70 21.81
C THR A 123 -3.65 21.99 21.02
N ALA A 124 -3.48 21.95 19.69
CA ALA A 124 -3.59 23.10 18.80
C ALA A 124 -4.26 22.73 17.47
N THR A 125 -4.73 23.75 16.75
CA THR A 125 -5.26 23.58 15.39
C THR A 125 -4.17 23.08 14.44
N HIS A 126 -4.50 22.10 13.61
CA HIS A 126 -3.59 21.51 12.63
C HIS A 126 -4.25 21.40 11.25
N LYS A 127 -3.52 21.71 10.17
CA LYS A 127 -4.02 21.61 8.80
C LYS A 127 -3.14 20.69 7.97
N THR A 128 -3.72 19.65 7.39
CA THR A 128 -3.04 18.67 6.53
C THR A 128 -4.01 18.15 5.48
N GLY A 129 -3.56 17.97 4.23
CA GLY A 129 -4.38 17.37 3.17
C GLY A 129 -5.69 18.12 2.90
N GLY A 130 -5.71 19.44 3.06
CA GLY A 130 -6.92 20.27 2.92
C GLY A 130 -7.91 20.20 4.09
N VAL A 131 -7.67 19.36 5.10
CA VAL A 131 -8.53 19.21 6.28
C VAL A 131 -7.95 19.99 7.47
N THR A 132 -8.82 20.67 8.22
CA THR A 132 -8.46 21.41 9.44
C THR A 132 -9.01 20.71 10.68
N PHE A 133 -8.09 20.31 11.55
CA PHE A 133 -8.30 19.69 12.85
C PHE A 133 -8.16 20.72 13.96
N ARG A 134 -8.94 20.58 15.04
CA ARG A 134 -8.98 21.52 16.17
C ARG A 134 -8.35 20.90 17.41
N ALA A 135 -8.00 21.75 18.36
CA ALA A 135 -7.64 21.29 19.69
C ALA A 135 -8.78 20.45 20.31
N GLY A 136 -8.43 19.32 20.92
CA GLY A 136 -9.38 18.34 21.46
C GLY A 136 -9.80 17.23 20.50
N ASP A 137 -9.43 17.30 19.21
CA ASP A 137 -9.65 16.18 18.29
C ASP A 137 -8.72 15.00 18.66
N VAL A 138 -9.24 13.77 18.52
CA VAL A 138 -8.49 12.54 18.85
C VAL A 138 -7.55 12.16 17.70
N VAL A 139 -6.34 11.74 18.06
CA VAL A 139 -5.31 11.21 17.15
C VAL A 139 -5.21 9.70 17.36
N VAL A 140 -5.30 8.94 16.26
CA VAL A 140 -5.22 7.47 16.28
C VAL A 140 -3.98 7.04 15.51
N ARG A 141 -3.15 6.19 16.13
CA ARG A 141 -1.99 5.58 15.48
C ARG A 141 -2.46 4.39 14.64
N CYS A 142 -2.32 4.47 13.32
CA CYS A 142 -2.53 3.31 12.44
C CYS A 142 -1.25 2.46 12.42
N MET A 143 -1.31 1.23 12.92
CA MET A 143 -0.12 0.39 13.14
C MET A 143 0.03 -0.76 12.12
N THR A 144 -0.78 -0.80 11.05
CA THR A 144 -0.90 -2.01 10.22
C THR A 144 -0.08 -2.05 8.93
N ILE A 145 0.72 -1.04 8.56
CA ILE A 145 1.59 -1.16 7.37
C ILE A 145 2.93 -0.44 7.58
N PRO A 146 4.08 -1.14 7.53
CA PRO A 146 5.39 -0.51 7.54
C PRO A 146 5.70 0.12 6.17
N ALA A 147 4.91 1.11 5.74
CA ALA A 147 5.17 1.98 4.57
C ALA A 147 4.13 3.09 4.34
N CYS A 148 2.95 3.09 4.97
CA CYS A 148 1.91 4.07 4.65
C CYS A 148 1.61 4.98 5.85
N TRP A 149 2.45 6.00 6.05
CA TRP A 149 2.34 6.87 7.23
C TRP A 149 1.43 8.08 7.06
N LEU A 150 0.76 8.33 5.91
CA LEU A 150 0.01 9.61 5.79
C LEU A 150 -1.25 9.75 4.92
N THR A 151 -1.84 8.70 4.34
CA THR A 151 -3.09 8.92 3.56
C THR A 151 -4.34 8.24 4.07
N PHE A 152 -4.26 7.34 5.06
CA PHE A 152 -5.48 6.75 5.64
C PHE A 152 -5.68 7.13 7.10
N SER A 153 -6.30 8.31 7.22
CA SER A 153 -7.35 8.63 8.17
C SER A 153 -6.97 9.22 9.53
N LEU A 154 -6.66 10.52 9.49
CA LEU A 154 -7.19 11.45 10.49
C LEU A 154 -8.61 11.94 10.11
N SER A 155 -9.26 11.33 9.10
CA SER A 155 -10.56 11.74 8.56
C SER A 155 -11.77 10.99 9.15
N ILE A 156 -11.56 9.92 9.93
CA ILE A 156 -12.66 9.04 10.41
C ILE A 156 -13.40 9.58 11.65
N LEU A 157 -13.05 10.73 12.21
CA LEU A 157 -13.77 11.24 13.40
C LEU A 157 -14.69 12.44 13.15
N ARG A 158 -14.79 12.93 11.90
CA ARG A 158 -15.82 13.91 11.48
C ARG A 158 -17.00 13.32 10.71
N GLY A 159 -17.05 12.01 10.50
CA GLY A 159 -18.14 11.35 9.80
C GLY A 159 -18.99 10.48 10.72
N SER A 160 -19.79 11.06 11.62
CA SER A 160 -21.03 10.48 12.19
C SER A 160 -21.58 11.37 13.31
N ASN A 161 -22.25 12.47 12.93
CA ASN A 161 -23.32 13.20 13.61
C ASN A 161 -23.23 14.69 13.29
N ALA A 162 -23.71 15.04 12.10
CA ALA A 162 -24.39 16.32 11.91
C ALA A 162 -25.86 16.11 12.30
N PRO A 163 -26.51 16.98 13.08
CA PRO A 163 -27.88 17.34 12.78
C PRO A 163 -27.95 18.10 11.45
#